data_AF-A0A9E3L1G1-F1
#
_entry.id   AF-A0A9E3L1G1-F1
#
_cell.length_a   1.000
_cell.length_b   1.000
_cell.length_c   1.000
_cell.angle_alpha   90.00
_cell.angle_beta   90.00
_cell.angle_gamma   90.00
#
_symmetry.space_group_name_H-M   'P 1'
#
loop_
_entity.id
_entity.type
_entity.pdbx_description
1 polymer ?
#
loop_
_entity_poly.entity_id
_entity_poly.type
_entity_poly.pdbx_seq_one_letter_code
_entity_poly.pdbx_strand_id
1 'polypeptide(L)'
;MQLKIQRSQRASGLVSKSVMFCVDARIHLTAEERDNIQKYRLGSQVLYSSEAAKRHAEAASGEHYESGKSWMRGIYHAAAARMALSITVDSLQRGQRIECKDLNEVLDAEEALKEACQSLRTYLLLAQTFDGGELVWDYTEMEPRLVSAPALSAPIPAITHAPPISAAPQPQLDAPAMAAAIPAPSDAGSVAMNFQRAGAGDSPLDALTAWWSSLTNEQRKWLLIVGGIVLLILLYEIL
;
A
#
# COMPACT_ATOMS: atom_id res chain seq x y z
N MET A 1 -8.87 -10.81 7.56
CA MET A 1 -8.38 -9.93 6.48
C MET A 1 -9.34 -9.87 5.28
N GLN A 2 -9.53 -8.69 4.68
CA GLN A 2 -10.29 -8.48 3.43
C GLN A 2 -9.56 -7.49 2.51
N LEU A 3 -9.41 -7.80 1.22
CA LEU A 3 -8.89 -6.89 0.19
C LEU A 3 -10.05 -6.23 -0.56
N LYS A 4 -10.07 -4.90 -0.62
CA LYS A 4 -11.04 -4.11 -1.40
C LYS A 4 -10.32 -3.51 -2.60
N ILE A 5 -10.87 -3.74 -3.78
CA ILE A 5 -10.36 -3.19 -5.05
C ILE A 5 -11.49 -2.44 -5.73
N GLN A 6 -11.20 -1.22 -6.17
CA GLN A 6 -12.10 -0.39 -6.96
C GLN A 6 -11.42 0.00 -8.26
N ARG A 7 -12.05 -0.33 -9.38
CA ARG A 7 -11.62 0.08 -10.72
C ARG A 7 -12.28 1.41 -11.06
N SER A 8 -11.52 2.35 -11.61
CA SER A 8 -12.02 3.62 -12.13
C SER A 8 -11.26 4.01 -13.40
N GLN A 9 -11.82 4.96 -14.15
CA GLN A 9 -11.20 5.51 -15.35
C GLN A 9 -11.21 7.04 -15.26
N ARG A 10 -10.10 7.68 -15.65
CA ARG A 10 -9.99 9.13 -15.71
C ARG A 10 -9.48 9.56 -17.08
N ALA A 11 -10.02 10.66 -17.61
CA ALA A 11 -9.43 11.30 -18.77
C ALA A 11 -8.05 11.86 -18.38
N SER A 12 -7.04 11.64 -19.22
CA SER A 12 -5.67 12.07 -18.97
C SER A 12 -5.50 13.58 -19.24
N GLY A 13 -6.13 14.41 -18.40
CA GLY A 13 -6.01 15.86 -18.46
C GLY A 13 -6.54 16.52 -19.75
N LEU A 14 -6.44 17.85 -19.81
CA LEU A 14 -6.90 18.66 -20.95
C LEU A 14 -6.03 18.52 -22.21
N VAL A 15 -4.81 18.00 -22.08
CA VAL A 15 -3.82 17.98 -23.18
C VAL A 15 -3.71 16.60 -23.85
N SER A 16 -4.03 15.51 -23.15
CA SER A 16 -3.99 14.16 -23.69
C SER A 16 -5.39 13.54 -23.75
N LYS A 17 -5.81 13.10 -24.95
CA LYS A 17 -7.06 12.34 -25.13
C LYS A 17 -6.98 10.90 -24.64
N SER A 18 -5.86 10.47 -24.04
CA SER A 18 -5.74 9.11 -23.53
C SER A 18 -6.61 8.90 -22.29
N VAL A 19 -7.20 7.71 -22.19
CA VAL A 19 -7.89 7.25 -20.97
C VAL A 19 -6.84 6.60 -20.08
N MET A 20 -6.79 6.99 -18.82
CA MET A 20 -5.99 6.31 -17.79
C MET A 20 -6.92 5.48 -16.93
N PHE A 21 -6.55 4.22 -16.71
CA PHE A 21 -7.25 3.35 -15.78
C PHE A 21 -6.61 3.51 -14.40
N CYS A 22 -7.43 3.48 -13.36
CA CYS A 22 -6.97 3.61 -11.99
C CYS A 22 -7.54 2.47 -11.14
N VAL A 23 -6.69 1.81 -10.39
CA VAL A 23 -7.05 0.77 -9.42
C VAL A 23 -6.80 1.32 -8.03
N ASP A 24 -7.86 1.53 -7.26
CA ASP A 24 -7.81 1.91 -5.86
C ASP A 24 -7.89 0.63 -5.01
N ALA A 25 -6.81 0.28 -4.32
CA ALA A 25 -6.71 -0.92 -3.50
C ALA A 25 -6.57 -0.55 -2.02
N ARG A 26 -7.35 -1.19 -1.15
CA ARG A 26 -7.23 -1.05 0.31
C ARG A 26 -7.39 -2.40 1.00
N ILE A 27 -6.56 -2.66 2.00
CA ILE A 27 -6.67 -3.85 2.85
C ILE A 27 -7.34 -3.50 4.19
N HIS A 28 -8.30 -4.32 4.59
CA HIS A 28 -8.92 -4.29 5.91
C HIS A 28 -8.36 -5.44 6.73
N LEU A 29 -7.72 -5.08 7.84
CA LEU A 29 -7.08 -6.01 8.78
C LEU A 29 -7.83 -5.98 10.11
N THR A 30 -7.90 -7.13 10.78
CA THR A 30 -8.37 -7.19 12.17
C THR A 30 -7.35 -6.56 13.12
N ALA A 31 -7.71 -6.38 14.40
CA ALA A 31 -6.76 -5.88 15.40
C ALA A 31 -5.55 -6.82 15.55
N GLU A 32 -5.79 -8.12 15.73
CA GLU A 32 -4.75 -9.15 15.85
C GLU A 32 -3.82 -9.21 14.64
N GLU A 33 -4.37 -9.09 13.42
CA GLU A 33 -3.57 -9.07 12.19
C GLU A 33 -2.65 -7.84 12.14
N ARG A 34 -3.14 -6.68 12.58
CA ARG A 34 -2.31 -5.45 12.66
C ARG A 34 -1.20 -5.57 13.69
N ASP A 35 -1.49 -6.16 14.85
CA ASP A 35 -0.50 -6.38 15.89
C ASP A 35 0.60 -7.33 15.40
N ASN A 36 0.24 -8.40 14.68
CA ASN A 36 1.21 -9.28 14.04
C ASN A 36 2.04 -8.54 12.97
N ILE A 37 1.42 -7.74 12.11
CA ILE A 37 2.15 -6.95 11.10
C ILE A 37 3.17 -6.02 11.78
N GLN A 38 2.80 -5.38 12.88
CA GLN A 38 3.71 -4.51 13.64
C GLN A 38 4.82 -5.31 14.33
N LYS A 39 4.47 -6.43 14.99
CA LYS A 39 5.40 -7.32 15.69
C LYS A 39 6.48 -7.87 14.77
N TYR A 40 6.09 -8.32 13.57
CA TYR A 40 7.01 -8.90 12.58
C TYR A 40 7.54 -7.87 11.56
N ARG A 41 7.24 -6.58 11.75
CA ARG A 41 7.69 -5.46 10.88
C ARG A 41 7.36 -5.67 9.40
N LEU A 42 6.20 -6.25 9.11
CA LEU A 42 5.77 -6.52 7.73
C LEU A 42 5.26 -5.26 7.00
N GLY A 43 5.08 -4.14 7.71
CA GLY A 43 4.55 -2.89 7.15
C GLY A 43 5.32 -2.39 5.92
N SER A 44 6.65 -2.49 5.95
CA SER A 44 7.54 -2.09 4.86
C SER A 44 7.79 -3.17 3.81
N GLN A 45 7.22 -4.37 3.97
CA GLN A 45 7.41 -5.44 3.01
C GLN A 45 6.72 -5.09 1.68
N VAL A 46 7.49 -5.18 0.59
CA VAL A 46 6.98 -4.95 -0.76
C VAL A 46 6.18 -6.18 -1.18
N LEU A 47 4.90 -5.97 -1.46
CA LEU A 47 3.94 -6.97 -1.92
C LEU A 47 3.92 -7.07 -3.44
N TYR A 48 4.08 -5.93 -4.12
CA TYR A 48 4.07 -5.86 -5.57
C TYR A 48 5.08 -4.81 -6.05
N SER A 49 5.75 -5.14 -7.15
CA SER A 49 6.66 -4.26 -7.87
C SER A 49 6.34 -4.45 -9.34
N SER A 50 5.99 -3.36 -10.05
CA SER A 50 5.63 -3.46 -11.47
C SER A 50 6.80 -4.02 -12.29
N GLU A 51 6.56 -4.66 -13.43
CA GLU A 51 7.66 -5.16 -14.27
C GLU A 51 8.60 -4.03 -14.71
N ALA A 52 8.06 -2.83 -14.96
CA ALA A 52 8.87 -1.65 -15.22
C ALA A 52 9.78 -1.32 -14.02
N ALA A 53 9.28 -1.45 -12.79
CA ALA A 53 10.06 -1.33 -11.57
C ALA A 53 11.16 -2.39 -11.46
N LYS A 54 10.82 -3.65 -11.74
CA LYS A 54 11.80 -4.74 -11.77
C LYS A 54 12.89 -4.48 -12.79
N ARG A 55 12.55 -4.12 -14.03
CA ARG A 55 13.54 -3.81 -15.08
C ARG A 55 14.44 -2.64 -14.71
N HIS A 56 13.91 -1.60 -14.08
CA HIS A 56 14.73 -0.48 -13.60
C HIS A 56 15.59 -0.86 -12.38
N ALA A 57 15.09 -1.67 -11.46
CA ALA A 57 15.86 -2.19 -10.34
C ALA A 57 16.98 -3.13 -10.80
N GLU A 58 16.68 -4.01 -11.75
CA GLU A 58 17.63 -4.94 -12.37
C GLU A 58 18.69 -4.19 -13.17
N ALA A 59 18.29 -3.23 -14.03
CA ALA A 59 19.22 -2.36 -14.75
C ALA A 59 20.11 -1.53 -13.82
N ALA A 60 19.56 -1.04 -12.69
CA ALA A 60 20.34 -0.33 -11.68
C ALA A 60 21.30 -1.25 -10.91
N SER A 61 20.96 -2.53 -10.74
CA SER A 61 21.83 -3.53 -10.11
C SER A 61 22.87 -4.14 -11.05
N GLY A 62 22.66 -4.04 -12.37
CA GLY A 62 23.47 -4.70 -13.40
C GLY A 62 24.62 -3.86 -13.98
N GLU A 63 24.70 -2.55 -13.71
CA GLU A 63 25.80 -1.73 -14.25
C GLU A 63 27.08 -1.83 -13.41
N HIS A 64 28.11 -2.33 -14.09
CA HIS A 64 29.49 -2.50 -13.66
C HIS A 64 30.06 -1.24 -12.99
N TYR A 65 30.60 -1.40 -11.78
CA TYR A 65 31.29 -0.39 -10.98
C TYR A 65 32.69 -0.11 -11.56
N GLU A 66 32.78 0.40 -12.79
CA GLU A 66 34.05 0.89 -13.33
C GLU A 66 33.90 2.37 -13.73
N SER A 67 34.82 3.18 -13.20
CA SER A 67 35.06 4.59 -13.52
C SER A 67 34.32 5.62 -12.64
N GLY A 68 35.11 6.33 -11.83
CA GLY A 68 34.74 7.22 -10.71
C GLY A 68 33.95 8.49 -11.03
N LYS A 69 33.10 8.52 -12.07
CA LYS A 69 32.14 9.61 -12.37
C LYS A 69 30.67 9.21 -12.17
N SER A 70 30.36 7.95 -11.84
CA SER A 70 28.99 7.41 -11.86
C SER A 70 28.19 7.49 -10.53
N TRP A 71 28.75 8.04 -9.46
CA TRP A 71 28.02 8.13 -8.18
C TRP A 71 26.80 9.07 -8.27
N MET A 72 26.84 10.11 -9.12
CA MET A 72 25.69 10.99 -9.36
C MET A 72 24.57 10.30 -10.14
N ARG A 73 24.90 9.45 -11.14
CA ARG A 73 23.88 8.67 -11.86
C ARG A 73 23.26 7.60 -10.98
N GLY A 74 24.03 6.95 -10.10
CA GLY A 74 23.50 5.98 -9.14
C GLY A 74 22.41 6.54 -8.23
N ILE A 75 22.55 7.79 -7.75
CA ILE A 75 21.53 8.44 -6.91
C ILE A 75 20.29 8.81 -7.74
N TYR A 76 20.48 9.31 -8.97
CA TYR A 76 19.37 9.63 -9.88
C TYR A 76 18.59 8.38 -10.30
N HIS A 77 19.26 7.26 -10.61
CA HIS A 77 18.61 6.00 -10.95
C HIS A 77 17.97 5.32 -9.73
N ALA A 78 18.56 5.44 -8.54
CA ALA A 78 17.92 4.95 -7.31
C ALA A 78 16.65 5.74 -6.96
N ALA A 79 16.63 7.06 -7.21
CA ALA A 79 15.45 7.89 -7.05
C ALA A 79 14.39 7.59 -8.13
N ALA A 80 14.81 7.37 -9.39
CA ALA A 80 13.90 7.01 -10.48
C ALA A 80 13.32 5.58 -10.32
N ALA A 81 14.11 4.63 -9.82
CA ALA A 81 13.64 3.28 -9.48
C ALA A 81 12.64 3.30 -8.32
N ARG A 82 12.73 4.28 -7.41
CA ARG A 82 11.76 4.52 -6.33
C ARG A 82 10.42 5.07 -6.81
N MET A 83 10.32 5.56 -8.05
CA MET A 83 9.03 5.93 -8.66
C MET A 83 8.31 4.74 -9.27
N ALA A 84 8.98 3.60 -9.34
CA ALA A 84 8.39 2.41 -9.88
C ALA A 84 7.59 1.73 -8.76
N LEU A 85 6.28 1.67 -8.97
CA LEU A 85 5.24 1.46 -7.96
C LEU A 85 5.51 0.23 -7.07
N SER A 86 6.20 0.42 -5.94
CA SER A 86 6.35 -0.60 -4.91
C SER A 86 5.19 -0.48 -3.94
N ILE A 87 4.29 -1.46 -3.96
CA ILE A 87 3.14 -1.48 -3.04
C ILE A 87 3.58 -2.23 -1.79
N THR A 88 3.48 -1.58 -0.64
CA THR A 88 3.77 -2.19 0.67
C THR A 88 2.49 -2.51 1.43
N VAL A 89 2.61 -3.32 2.49
CA VAL A 89 1.49 -3.61 3.40
C VAL A 89 0.93 -2.31 3.97
N ASP A 90 1.80 -1.39 4.42
CA ASP A 90 1.39 -0.09 4.97
C ASP A 90 0.68 0.81 3.94
N SER A 91 1.13 0.79 2.67
CA SER A 91 0.44 1.57 1.64
C SER A 91 -0.96 1.03 1.36
N LEU A 92 -1.14 -0.29 1.36
CA LEU A 92 -2.47 -0.89 1.21
C LEU A 92 -3.41 -0.60 2.39
N GLN A 93 -2.89 -0.49 3.61
CA GLN A 93 -3.70 -0.11 4.77
C GLN A 93 -4.27 1.30 4.62
N ARG A 94 -3.44 2.25 4.17
CA ARG A 94 -3.87 3.63 3.89
C ARG A 94 -4.77 3.73 2.67
N GLY A 95 -4.66 2.78 1.75
CA GLY A 95 -5.27 2.82 0.43
C GLY A 95 -4.26 3.34 -0.58
N GLN A 96 -4.03 2.56 -1.64
CA GLN A 96 -3.09 2.86 -2.69
C GLN A 96 -3.84 2.98 -4.02
N ARG A 97 -3.61 4.08 -4.73
CA ARG A 97 -4.05 4.24 -6.12
C ARG A 97 -2.92 3.80 -7.06
N ILE A 98 -3.26 2.96 -8.02
CA ILE A 98 -2.37 2.46 -9.07
C ILE A 98 -2.91 3.00 -10.38
N GLU A 99 -2.07 3.62 -11.19
CA GLU A 99 -2.44 4.10 -12.51
C GLU A 99 -1.91 3.14 -13.57
N CYS A 100 -2.80 2.69 -14.45
CA CYS A 100 -2.55 1.72 -15.49
C CYS A 100 -2.86 2.37 -16.84
N LYS A 101 -2.02 2.11 -17.84
CA LYS A 101 -2.15 2.69 -19.18
C LYS A 101 -3.23 2.01 -20.00
N ASP A 102 -3.40 0.72 -19.76
CA ASP A 102 -4.32 -0.15 -20.49
C ASP A 102 -4.95 -1.17 -19.54
N LEU A 103 -5.95 -1.89 -20.07
CA LEU A 103 -6.73 -2.83 -19.29
C LEU A 103 -5.93 -4.07 -18.87
N ASN A 104 -4.91 -4.47 -19.63
CA ASN A 104 -4.10 -5.63 -19.26
C ASN A 104 -3.26 -5.31 -18.01
N GLU A 105 -2.62 -4.13 -17.97
CA GLU A 105 -1.93 -3.66 -16.76
C GLU A 105 -2.85 -3.62 -15.52
N VAL A 106 -4.15 -3.29 -15.70
CA VAL A 106 -5.13 -3.34 -14.60
C VAL A 106 -5.34 -4.76 -14.11
N LEU A 107 -5.54 -5.73 -15.01
CA LEU A 107 -5.79 -7.12 -14.66
C LEU A 107 -4.57 -7.73 -13.95
N ASP A 108 -3.37 -7.47 -14.47
CA ASP A 108 -2.11 -7.94 -13.90
C ASP A 108 -1.88 -7.35 -12.50
N ALA A 109 -2.14 -6.05 -12.32
CA ALA A 109 -2.02 -5.40 -11.02
C ALA A 109 -2.99 -6.01 -9.99
N GLU A 110 -4.22 -6.33 -10.39
CA GLU A 110 -5.20 -6.96 -9.50
C GLU A 110 -4.86 -8.39 -9.14
N GLU A 111 -4.40 -9.18 -10.10
CA GLU A 111 -3.97 -10.55 -9.86
C GLU A 111 -2.80 -10.58 -8.88
N ALA A 112 -1.79 -9.74 -9.12
CA ALA A 112 -0.64 -9.64 -8.23
C ALA A 112 -1.02 -9.13 -6.82
N LEU A 113 -1.97 -8.18 -6.70
CA LEU A 113 -2.51 -7.75 -5.40
C LEU A 113 -3.22 -8.88 -4.66
N LYS A 114 -3.99 -9.72 -5.37
CA LYS A 114 -4.68 -10.87 -4.79
C LYS A 114 -3.67 -11.92 -4.30
N GLU A 115 -2.70 -12.27 -5.13
CA GLU A 115 -1.65 -13.22 -4.79
C GLU A 115 -0.85 -12.74 -3.57
N ALA A 116 -0.39 -11.48 -3.59
CA ALA A 116 0.39 -10.94 -2.48
C ALA A 116 -0.41 -10.88 -1.17
N CYS A 117 -1.72 -10.58 -1.24
CA CYS A 117 -2.60 -10.67 -0.08
C CYS A 117 -2.79 -12.12 0.39
N GLN A 118 -2.85 -13.11 -0.50
CA GLN A 118 -2.90 -14.52 -0.10
C GLN A 118 -1.62 -14.94 0.61
N SER A 119 -0.45 -14.58 0.07
CA SER A 119 0.85 -14.84 0.72
C SER A 119 0.95 -14.16 2.09
N LEU A 120 0.51 -12.90 2.19
CA LEU A 120 0.47 -12.18 3.47
C LEU A 120 -0.44 -12.90 4.48
N ARG A 121 -1.62 -13.37 4.05
CA ARG A 121 -2.51 -14.15 4.92
C ARG A 121 -1.83 -15.41 5.44
N THR A 122 -1.21 -16.18 4.54
CA THR A 122 -0.49 -17.40 4.91
C THR A 122 0.63 -17.11 5.91
N TYR A 123 1.38 -16.04 5.67
CA TYR A 123 2.42 -15.61 6.61
C TYR A 123 1.83 -15.26 7.97
N LEU A 124 0.72 -14.50 8.03
CA LEU A 124 0.08 -14.14 9.30
C LEU A 124 -0.48 -15.35 10.04
N LEU A 125 -1.01 -16.35 9.32
CA LEU A 125 -1.46 -17.60 9.91
C LEU A 125 -0.28 -18.42 10.47
N LEU A 126 0.83 -18.48 9.74
CA LEU A 126 2.04 -19.14 10.23
C LEU A 126 2.64 -18.39 11.42
N ALA A 127 2.65 -17.06 11.37
CA ALA A 127 3.11 -16.20 12.45
C ALA A 127 2.36 -16.47 13.77
N GLN A 128 1.06 -16.80 13.68
CA GLN A 128 0.24 -17.19 14.84
C GLN A 128 0.67 -18.53 15.46
N THR A 129 1.32 -19.42 14.71
CA THR A 129 1.81 -20.70 15.25
C THR A 129 3.15 -20.58 15.96
N PHE A 130 3.84 -19.43 15.87
CA PHE A 130 5.09 -19.22 16.61
C PHE A 130 4.77 -18.84 18.07
N ASP A 131 4.54 -19.86 18.89
CA ASP A 131 4.35 -19.77 20.34
C ASP A 131 5.67 -19.75 21.14
N GLY A 132 6.81 -19.94 20.45
CA GLY A 132 8.14 -20.06 21.08
C GLY A 132 8.47 -21.48 21.53
N GLY A 133 7.66 -22.48 21.18
CA GLY A 133 7.96 -23.88 21.38
C GLY A 133 9.17 -24.34 20.56
N GLU A 134 9.97 -25.24 21.14
CA GLU A 134 11.10 -25.86 20.48
C GLU A 134 10.63 -27.11 19.71
N LEU A 135 11.04 -27.23 18.45
CA LEU A 135 10.83 -28.43 17.62
C LEU A 135 12.16 -29.16 17.52
N VAL A 136 12.28 -30.32 18.16
CA VAL A 136 13.49 -31.15 18.10
C VAL A 136 13.34 -32.17 16.97
N TRP A 137 14.11 -31.99 15.91
CA TRP A 137 14.23 -32.93 14.80
C TRP A 137 15.48 -33.79 15.00
N ASP A 138 15.29 -35.11 15.00
CA ASP A 138 16.39 -36.07 15.04
C ASP A 138 16.68 -36.59 13.63
N TYR A 139 17.93 -36.38 13.20
CA TYR A 139 18.46 -36.78 11.90
C TYR A 139 19.40 -38.00 12.01
N THR A 140 19.42 -38.67 13.17
CA THR A 140 20.23 -39.87 13.37
C THR A 140 19.70 -41.03 12.53
N GLU A 141 18.40 -41.05 12.24
CA GLU A 141 17.78 -41.97 11.29
C GLU A 141 17.78 -41.40 9.86
N MET A 142 17.77 -42.28 8.87
CA MET A 142 17.77 -41.91 7.44
C MET A 142 16.51 -41.13 7.03
N GLU A 143 15.44 -41.19 7.84
CA GLU A 143 14.25 -40.35 7.74
C GLU A 143 14.18 -39.44 8.98
N PRO A 144 14.08 -38.10 8.80
CA PRO A 144 14.01 -37.18 9.93
C PRO A 144 12.74 -37.41 10.75
N ARG A 145 12.90 -37.65 12.05
CA ARG A 145 11.78 -37.82 12.99
C ARG A 145 11.66 -36.63 13.92
N LEU A 146 10.42 -36.21 14.19
CA LEU A 146 10.12 -35.19 15.18
C LEU A 146 10.06 -35.85 16.58
N VAL A 147 11.04 -35.57 17.44
CA VAL A 147 11.22 -36.23 18.74
C VAL A 147 10.43 -35.55 19.85
N SER A 148 10.25 -34.23 19.77
CA SER A 148 9.37 -33.48 20.65
C SER A 148 8.69 -32.35 19.88
N ALA A 149 7.36 -32.32 19.98
CA ALA A 149 6.56 -31.14 19.67
C ALA A 149 6.15 -30.51 21.01
N PRO A 150 6.07 -29.17 21.11
CA PRO A 150 5.43 -28.54 22.27
C PRO A 150 4.06 -29.19 22.45
N ALA A 151 3.75 -29.61 23.68
CA ALA A 151 2.48 -30.24 23.98
C ALA A 151 1.37 -29.27 23.58
N LEU A 152 0.75 -29.50 22.41
CA LEU A 152 -0.45 -28.82 21.96
C LEU A 152 -1.41 -28.89 23.14
N SER A 153 -1.61 -27.73 23.78
CA SER A 153 -2.52 -27.61 24.91
C SER A 153 -3.82 -28.28 24.48
N ALA A 154 -4.23 -29.31 25.21
CA ALA A 154 -5.28 -30.22 24.79
C ALA A 154 -6.46 -29.45 24.18
N PRO A 155 -7.05 -29.94 23.07
CA PRO A 155 -8.14 -29.25 22.39
C PRO A 155 -9.17 -28.83 23.43
N ILE A 156 -9.44 -27.52 23.50
CA ILE A 156 -10.47 -26.94 24.36
C ILE A 156 -11.70 -27.84 24.18
N PRO A 157 -12.23 -28.47 25.25
CA PRO A 157 -13.33 -29.40 25.12
C PRO A 157 -14.44 -28.70 24.35
N ALA A 158 -14.85 -29.32 23.25
CA ALA A 158 -15.90 -28.80 22.38
C ALA A 158 -17.05 -28.33 23.27
N ILE A 159 -17.33 -27.03 23.22
CA ILE A 159 -18.49 -26.44 23.87
C ILE A 159 -19.68 -27.22 23.32
N THR A 160 -20.19 -28.13 24.14
CA THR A 160 -21.36 -28.93 23.81
C THR A 160 -22.47 -27.94 23.55
N HIS A 161 -22.94 -27.93 22.31
CA HIS A 161 -24.00 -27.05 21.84
C HIS A 161 -25.10 -26.97 22.91
N ALA A 162 -25.31 -25.77 23.44
CA ALA A 162 -26.47 -25.47 24.25
C ALA A 162 -27.73 -25.81 23.43
N PRO A 163 -28.79 -26.33 24.08
CA PRO A 163 -30.02 -26.73 23.40
C PRO A 163 -30.65 -25.55 22.65
N PRO A 164 -31.41 -25.83 21.58
CA PRO A 164 -32.11 -24.80 20.83
C PRO A 164 -33.04 -24.05 21.77
N ILE A 165 -32.80 -22.75 21.94
CA ILE A 165 -33.73 -21.85 22.61
C ILE A 165 -34.98 -21.84 21.73
N SER A 166 -36.02 -22.46 22.28
CA SER A 166 -37.38 -22.49 21.76
C SER A 166 -37.82 -21.08 21.36
N ALA A 167 -38.27 -20.95 20.12
CA ALA A 167 -38.74 -19.70 19.54
C ALA A 167 -39.84 -19.08 20.40
N ALA A 168 -39.55 -17.93 21.00
CA ALA A 168 -40.59 -17.05 21.51
C ALA A 168 -41.41 -16.49 20.32
N PRO A 169 -42.73 -16.36 20.46
CA PRO A 169 -43.60 -15.82 19.41
C PRO A 169 -43.17 -14.40 19.05
N GLN A 170 -42.92 -14.16 17.76
CA GLN A 170 -42.72 -12.79 17.29
C GLN A 170 -44.03 -12.01 17.42
N PRO A 171 -44.02 -10.80 18.01
CA PRO A 171 -45.17 -9.92 17.96
C PRO A 171 -45.43 -9.53 16.51
N GLN A 172 -46.63 -9.83 16.00
CA GLN A 172 -47.13 -9.33 14.74
C GLN A 172 -47.10 -7.80 14.76
N LEU A 173 -46.28 -7.23 13.88
CA LEU A 173 -46.24 -5.80 13.64
C LEU A 173 -47.39 -5.47 12.68
N ASP A 174 -48.52 -5.05 13.25
CA ASP A 174 -49.66 -4.54 12.49
C ASP A 174 -49.22 -3.35 11.62
N ALA A 175 -49.56 -3.44 10.34
CA ALA A 175 -49.33 -2.39 9.37
C ALA A 175 -50.34 -1.25 9.56
N PRO A 176 -49.92 -0.01 9.85
CA PRO A 176 -50.78 1.14 9.64
C PRO A 176 -50.81 1.49 8.15
N ALA A 177 -51.94 1.19 7.51
CA ALA A 177 -52.35 1.80 6.27
C ALA A 177 -52.57 3.30 6.50
N MET A 178 -51.60 4.14 6.12
CA MET A 178 -51.85 5.57 5.92
C MET A 178 -51.23 6.02 4.60
N ALA A 179 -52.11 6.14 3.62
CA ALA A 179 -51.92 7.02 2.48
C ALA A 179 -51.74 8.45 3.01
N ALA A 180 -50.59 9.06 2.76
CA ALA A 180 -50.41 10.49 2.91
C ALA A 180 -49.55 10.99 1.75
N ALA A 181 -50.12 12.01 1.11
CA ALA A 181 -49.61 12.78 -0.02
C ALA A 181 -48.10 13.01 0.00
N ILE A 182 -47.50 12.87 -1.18
CA ILE A 182 -46.15 13.32 -1.50
C ILE A 182 -46.23 14.84 -1.76
N PRO A 183 -45.70 15.73 -0.90
CA PRO A 183 -45.41 17.09 -1.29
C PRO A 183 -44.15 17.13 -2.16
N ALA A 184 -44.18 17.98 -3.19
CA ALA A 184 -43.07 18.22 -4.09
C ALA A 184 -41.81 18.71 -3.34
N PRO A 185 -40.59 18.28 -3.74
CA PRO A 185 -39.37 18.81 -3.19
C PRO A 185 -39.06 20.19 -3.78
N SER A 186 -39.41 21.24 -3.05
CA SER A 186 -38.78 22.55 -3.13
C SER A 186 -37.50 22.56 -2.27
N ASP A 187 -36.48 23.25 -2.78
CA ASP A 187 -35.17 23.55 -2.19
C ASP A 187 -34.09 22.46 -2.25
N ALA A 188 -33.41 22.48 -3.40
CA ALA A 188 -32.03 22.06 -3.57
C ALA A 188 -31.09 22.92 -2.70
N GLY A 189 -31.09 22.66 -1.39
CA GLY A 189 -30.01 23.03 -0.49
C GLY A 189 -28.79 22.15 -0.78
N SER A 190 -27.81 22.72 -1.47
CA SER A 190 -26.51 22.12 -1.75
C SER A 190 -25.79 21.71 -0.46
N VAL A 191 -25.98 20.48 -0.02
CA VAL A 191 -25.07 19.82 0.92
C VAL A 191 -23.81 19.48 0.14
N ALA A 192 -22.90 20.46 0.08
CA ALA A 192 -21.51 20.21 -0.28
C ALA A 192 -20.97 19.20 0.74
N MET A 193 -20.91 17.93 0.35
CA MET A 193 -20.15 16.93 1.09
C MET A 193 -18.69 17.37 1.08
N ASN A 194 -18.27 18.01 2.17
CA ASN A 194 -16.86 18.22 2.48
C ASN A 194 -16.23 16.84 2.68
N PHE A 195 -15.71 16.28 1.59
CA PHE A 195 -14.63 15.33 1.65
C PHE A 195 -13.46 16.05 2.32
N GLN A 196 -13.38 15.91 3.64
CA GLN A 196 -12.22 16.33 4.41
C GLN A 196 -11.04 15.50 3.91
N ARG A 197 -10.32 16.08 2.96
CA ARG A 197 -9.09 15.59 2.36
C ARG A 197 -8.07 15.44 3.48
N ALA A 198 -7.96 14.22 4.02
CA ALA A 198 -6.88 13.85 4.90
C ALA A 198 -5.56 14.05 4.14
N GLY A 199 -4.72 14.96 4.64
CA GLY A 199 -3.45 15.33 4.06
C GLY A 199 -3.57 16.45 3.02
N ALA A 200 -3.60 17.70 3.47
CA ALA A 200 -2.93 18.75 2.73
C ALA A 200 -1.48 18.27 2.58
N GLY A 201 -1.16 17.74 1.40
CA GLY A 201 0.19 17.33 1.10
C GLY A 201 1.06 18.56 1.26
N ASP A 202 2.07 18.48 2.12
CA ASP A 202 3.17 19.42 2.12
C ASP A 202 3.65 19.49 0.67
N SER A 203 3.37 20.61 0.02
CA SER A 203 3.76 20.79 -1.37
C SER A 203 5.28 20.60 -1.37
N PRO A 204 5.88 19.87 -2.33
CA PRO A 204 7.33 19.76 -2.38
C PRO A 204 8.02 21.14 -2.41
N LEU A 205 7.31 22.17 -2.87
CA LEU A 205 7.70 23.58 -2.79
C LEU A 205 7.73 24.14 -1.36
N ASP A 206 6.85 23.70 -0.47
CA ASP A 206 6.82 24.12 0.94
C ASP A 206 8.01 23.54 1.71
N ALA A 207 8.36 22.28 1.44
CA ALA A 207 9.58 21.67 1.96
C ALA A 207 10.85 22.38 1.43
N LEU A 208 10.84 22.76 0.16
CA LEU A 208 11.96 23.49 -0.46
C LEU A 208 12.10 24.91 0.10
N THR A 209 10.99 25.62 0.32
CA THR A 209 11.00 26.97 0.90
C THR A 209 11.39 26.95 2.37
N ALA A 210 10.92 25.95 3.14
CA ALA A 210 11.35 25.73 4.51
C ALA A 210 12.87 25.45 4.59
N TRP A 211 13.39 24.57 3.71
CA TRP A 211 14.82 24.33 3.60
C TRP A 211 15.60 25.58 3.17
N TRP A 212 15.11 26.34 2.18
CA TRP A 212 15.75 27.60 1.74
C TRP A 212 15.83 28.61 2.88
N SER A 213 14.76 28.70 3.68
CA SER A 213 14.68 29.61 4.81
C SER A 213 15.60 29.24 5.98
N SER A 214 15.98 27.96 6.12
CA SER A 214 16.86 27.50 7.20
C SER A 214 18.34 27.80 6.95
N LEU A 215 18.73 28.12 5.71
CA LEU A 215 20.10 28.49 5.36
C LEU A 215 20.47 29.90 5.80
N THR A 216 21.72 30.07 6.22
CA THR A 216 22.31 31.38 6.54
C THR A 216 22.50 32.25 5.29
N ASN A 217 22.58 33.58 5.45
CA ASN A 217 22.78 34.50 4.33
C ASN A 217 24.06 34.21 3.52
N GLU A 218 25.14 33.80 4.19
CA GLU A 218 26.39 33.40 3.51
C GLU A 218 26.22 32.13 2.67
N GLN A 219 25.50 31.12 3.17
CA GLN A 219 25.21 29.91 2.42
C GLN A 219 24.32 30.17 1.21
N ARG A 220 23.32 31.06 1.35
CA ARG A 220 22.45 31.45 0.21
C ARG A 220 23.24 32.14 -0.90
N LYS A 221 24.20 33.02 -0.55
CA LYS A 221 25.08 33.67 -1.54
C LYS A 221 25.93 32.65 -2.29
N TRP A 222 26.56 31.72 -1.58
CA TRP A 222 27.35 30.66 -2.21
C TRP A 222 26.53 29.76 -3.12
N LEU A 223 25.32 29.37 -2.70
CA LEU A 223 24.40 28.58 -3.52
C LEU A 223 24.01 29.31 -4.82
N LEU A 224 23.77 30.62 -4.76
CA LEU A 224 23.46 31.42 -5.96
C LEU A 224 24.66 31.54 -6.90
N ILE A 225 25.89 31.71 -6.37
CA ILE A 225 27.11 31.79 -7.19
C ILE A 225 27.38 30.44 -7.88
N VAL A 226 27.38 29.35 -7.12
CA VAL A 226 27.64 28.01 -7.68
C VAL A 226 26.52 27.60 -8.63
N GLY A 227 25.26 27.83 -8.26
CA GLY A 227 24.11 27.57 -9.13
C GLY A 227 24.16 28.38 -10.42
N GLY A 228 24.58 29.64 -10.35
CA GLY A 228 24.78 30.50 -11.52
C GLY A 228 25.87 29.99 -12.46
N ILE A 229 27.01 29.56 -11.93
CA ILE A 229 28.12 28.99 -12.73
C ILE A 229 27.67 27.71 -13.42
N VAL A 230 26.97 26.82 -12.72
CA VAL A 230 26.46 25.57 -13.29
C VAL A 230 25.44 25.84 -14.40
N LEU A 231 24.52 26.80 -14.20
CA LEU A 231 23.56 27.20 -15.24
C LEU A 231 24.27 27.75 -16.49
N LEU A 232 25.32 28.56 -16.30
CA LEU A 232 26.11 29.13 -17.39
C LEU A 232 26.83 28.04 -18.20
N ILE A 233 27.39 27.03 -17.53
CA ILE A 233 28.01 25.87 -18.20
C ILE A 233 26.97 25.08 -19.00
N LEU A 234 25.78 24.84 -18.44
CA LEU A 234 24.71 24.12 -19.14
C LEU A 234 24.20 24.91 -20.35
N LEU A 235 24.06 26.24 -20.25
CA LEU A 235 23.69 27.08 -21.39
C LEU A 235 24.79 27.09 -22.46
N TYR A 236 26.06 27.07 -22.06
CA TYR A 236 27.18 27.00 -22.98
C TYR A 236 27.25 25.68 -23.75
N GLU A 237 26.84 24.55 -23.17
CA GLU A 237 26.76 23.28 -23.91
C GLU A 237 25.59 23.20 -24.89
N ILE A 238 24.56 24.04 -24.73
CA ILE A 238 23.36 24.03 -25.58
C ILE A 238 23.51 24.96 -26.81
N LEU A 239 24.40 25.96 -26.74
CA LEU A 239 24.67 26.94 -27.80
C LEU A 239 25.83 26.51 -28.71
#